data_AF-A0A401TB76-F1
#
_entry.id   AF-A0A401TB76-F1
#
_cell.length_a   1.000
_cell.length_b   1.000
_cell.length_c   1.000
_cell.angle_alpha   90.00
_cell.angle_beta   90.00
_cell.angle_gamma   90.00
#
_symmetry.space_group_name_H-M   'P 1'
#
loop_
_entity.id
_entity.type
_entity.pdbx_description
1 polymer ?
#
loop_
_entity_poly.entity_id
_entity_poly.type
_entity_poly.pdbx_seq_one_letter_code
_entity_poly.pdbx_strand_id
1 'polypeptide(L)'
;QIGRVSVYDSTRQTGKTKESSVNWSLADGAEVEVLDGTKGKVDGPQLDVSRVSKINLYDLFRQLCKKNNRQDLLAMASYSDAKAAAADFQNARTLFFKALEQMNYGNWIQKPLEEKSFMNSEA
;
A
#
# COMPACT_ATOMS: atom_id res chain seq x y z
N GLN A 1 27.04 7.53 -50.02
CA GLN A 1 25.77 8.13 -49.58
C GLN A 1 25.43 7.53 -48.23
N ILE A 2 25.85 8.17 -47.13
CA ILE A 2 25.70 7.66 -45.77
C ILE A 2 24.72 8.59 -45.05
N GLY A 3 23.71 8.03 -44.40
CA GLY A 3 22.75 8.77 -43.57
C GLY A 3 21.33 8.78 -44.12
N ARG A 4 20.64 7.63 -44.06
CA ARG A 4 19.19 7.66 -43.86
C ARG A 4 18.97 7.53 -42.36
N VAL A 5 18.56 8.62 -41.73
CA VAL A 5 17.94 8.57 -40.40
C VAL A 5 16.58 7.92 -40.62
N SER A 6 16.48 6.61 -40.39
CA SER A 6 15.19 5.97 -40.23
C SER A 6 14.53 6.58 -39.00
N VAL A 7 13.44 7.32 -39.20
CA VAL A 7 12.62 7.85 -38.11
C VAL A 7 12.18 6.65 -37.26
N TYR A 8 12.76 6.54 -36.06
CA TYR A 8 12.34 5.55 -35.09
C TYR A 8 11.24 6.19 -34.26
N ASP A 9 9.98 5.88 -34.61
CA ASP A 9 8.86 6.15 -33.72
C ASP A 9 8.95 5.18 -32.54
N SER A 10 9.59 5.65 -31.48
CA SER A 10 9.58 5.00 -30.18
C SER A 10 8.13 4.78 -29.75
N THR A 11 7.71 3.52 -29.61
CA THR A 11 6.41 3.17 -29.01
C THR A 11 6.32 3.59 -27.54
N ARG A 12 7.45 3.90 -26.90
CA ARG A 12 7.51 4.42 -25.54
C ARG A 12 7.01 5.85 -25.51
N GLN A 13 5.89 6.05 -24.83
CA GLN A 13 5.38 7.36 -24.46
C GLN A 13 6.38 8.01 -23.47
N THR A 14 7.01 9.11 -23.89
CA THR A 14 7.98 9.89 -23.09
C THR A 14 7.34 11.07 -22.37
N GLY A 15 6.01 11.19 -22.44
CA GLY A 15 5.25 12.24 -21.74
C GLY A 15 5.30 12.11 -20.22
N LYS A 16 4.90 13.18 -19.53
CA LYS A 16 4.77 13.17 -18.06
C LYS A 16 3.72 12.14 -17.63
N THR A 17 4.04 11.35 -16.63
CA THR A 17 3.08 10.45 -15.98
C THR A 17 1.97 11.27 -15.33
N LYS A 18 0.72 10.86 -15.52
CA LYS A 18 -0.42 11.47 -14.82
C LYS A 18 -0.27 11.25 -13.31
N GLU A 19 -0.61 12.26 -12.52
CA GLU A 19 -0.62 12.20 -11.06
C GLU A 19 -1.90 11.54 -10.52
N SER A 20 -2.41 10.53 -11.22
CA SER A 20 -3.63 9.81 -10.84
C SER A 20 -3.34 8.32 -10.73
N SER A 21 -3.92 7.68 -9.72
CA SER A 21 -3.87 6.23 -9.55
C SER A 21 -5.29 5.67 -9.59
N VAL A 22 -5.52 4.60 -10.34
CA VAL A 22 -6.82 3.93 -10.44
C VAL A 22 -6.71 2.56 -9.79
N ASN A 23 -7.65 2.20 -8.91
CA ASN A 23 -7.69 0.88 -8.29
C ASN A 23 -9.09 0.26 -8.37
N TRP A 24 -9.12 -1.05 -8.61
CA TRP A 24 -10.32 -1.86 -8.79
C TRP A 24 -10.09 -3.27 -8.23
N SER A 25 -11.14 -3.87 -7.69
CA SER A 25 -11.20 -5.25 -7.24
C SER A 25 -12.52 -5.87 -7.70
N LEU A 26 -12.58 -7.19 -7.77
CA LEU A 26 -13.77 -7.90 -8.26
C LEU A 26 -15.06 -7.52 -7.50
N ALA A 27 -14.95 -7.19 -6.22
CA ALA A 27 -16.09 -6.80 -5.39
C ALA A 27 -16.69 -5.43 -5.75
N ASP A 28 -15.96 -4.61 -6.51
CA ASP A 28 -16.37 -3.23 -6.86
C ASP A 28 -17.30 -3.20 -8.09
N GLY A 29 -17.52 -4.33 -8.76
CA GLY A 29 -18.37 -4.40 -9.95
C GLY A 29 -17.83 -3.50 -11.07
N ALA A 30 -18.62 -2.53 -11.51
CA ALA A 30 -18.24 -1.58 -12.55
C ALA A 30 -17.56 -0.30 -12.00
N GLU A 31 -17.55 -0.10 -10.68
CA GLU A 31 -17.04 1.12 -10.05
C GLU A 31 -15.52 1.07 -9.86
N VAL A 32 -14.84 2.18 -10.10
CA VAL A 32 -13.39 2.32 -9.89
C VAL A 32 -13.10 3.45 -8.91
N GLU A 33 -12.08 3.28 -8.06
CA GLU A 33 -11.59 4.36 -7.21
C GLU A 33 -10.41 5.04 -7.89
N VAL A 34 -10.52 6.36 -8.09
CA VAL A 34 -9.44 7.20 -8.62
C VAL A 34 -8.85 8.00 -7.46
N LEU A 35 -7.53 8.01 -7.33
CA LEU A 35 -6.79 8.75 -6.32
C LEU A 35 -5.92 9.84 -6.94
N ASP A 36 -5.83 10.97 -6.25
CA ASP A 36 -4.77 11.96 -6.45
C ASP A 36 -3.45 11.36 -5.94
N GLY A 37 -2.53 11.09 -6.86
CA GLY A 37 -1.24 10.45 -6.59
C GLY A 37 -0.29 11.30 -5.75
N THR A 38 -0.53 12.61 -5.62
CA THR A 38 0.27 13.49 -4.76
C THR A 38 -0.22 13.48 -3.30
N LYS A 39 -1.53 13.25 -3.10
CA LYS A 39 -2.17 13.28 -1.78
C LYS A 39 -2.43 11.89 -1.19
N GLY A 40 -2.53 10.87 -2.03
CA GLY A 40 -2.95 9.52 -1.62
C GLY A 40 -4.40 9.46 -1.13
N LYS A 41 -5.26 10.34 -1.66
CA LYS A 41 -6.69 10.50 -1.32
C LYS A 41 -7.55 10.34 -2.56
N VAL A 42 -8.84 10.06 -2.39
CA VAL A 42 -9.77 9.98 -3.52
C VAL A 42 -9.74 11.30 -4.29
N ASP A 43 -9.64 11.20 -5.61
CA ASP A 43 -9.60 12.34 -6.51
C ASP A 43 -10.96 13.05 -6.49
N GLY A 44 -10.97 14.27 -5.94
CA GLY A 44 -12.18 15.03 -5.71
C GLY A 44 -12.03 16.10 -4.63
N PRO A 45 -13.04 16.97 -4.47
CA PRO A 45 -12.97 18.10 -3.55
C PRO A 45 -12.99 17.69 -2.07
N GLN A 46 -13.51 16.51 -1.74
CA GLN A 46 -13.72 16.04 -0.37
C GLN A 46 -12.47 15.39 0.24
N LEU A 47 -11.45 15.05 -0.57
CA LEU A 47 -10.22 14.39 -0.13
C LEU A 47 -10.46 13.13 0.73
N ASP A 48 -11.44 12.33 0.30
CA ASP A 48 -11.88 11.15 1.04
C ASP A 48 -10.74 10.13 1.22
N VAL A 49 -10.82 9.39 2.31
CA VAL A 49 -9.87 8.32 2.62
C VAL A 49 -10.13 7.15 1.66
N SER A 50 -9.10 6.78 0.90
CA SER A 50 -9.17 5.63 0.00
C SER A 50 -9.60 4.35 0.72
N ARG A 51 -10.43 3.53 0.08
CA ARG A 51 -10.81 2.20 0.54
C ARG A 51 -9.61 1.25 0.75
N VAL A 52 -8.50 1.49 0.03
CA VAL A 52 -7.23 0.72 0.19
C VAL A 52 -6.24 1.39 1.14
N SER A 53 -6.66 2.41 1.88
CA SER A 53 -5.86 3.03 2.93
C SER A 53 -5.61 2.07 4.10
N LYS A 54 -4.59 2.37 4.91
CA LYS A 54 -4.24 1.54 6.08
C LYS A 54 -5.41 1.41 7.07
N ILE A 55 -6.19 2.48 7.28
CA ILE A 55 -7.31 2.48 8.22
C ILE A 55 -8.45 1.58 7.71
N ASN A 56 -8.89 1.74 6.46
CA ASN A 56 -9.97 0.95 5.89
C ASN A 56 -9.59 -0.53 5.76
N LEU A 57 -8.34 -0.85 5.39
CA LEU A 57 -7.86 -2.23 5.38
C LEU A 57 -7.76 -2.83 6.79
N TYR A 58 -7.40 -2.03 7.80
CA TYR A 58 -7.39 -2.48 9.19
C TYR A 58 -8.81 -2.75 9.70
N ASP A 59 -9.79 -1.93 9.31
CA ASP A 59 -11.19 -2.12 9.66
C ASP A 59 -11.76 -3.40 9.05
N LEU A 60 -11.47 -3.66 7.78
CA LEU A 60 -11.81 -4.93 7.13
C LEU A 60 -11.16 -6.12 7.84
N PHE A 61 -9.89 -6.00 8.25
CA PHE A 61 -9.20 -7.03 9.04
C PHE A 61 -9.90 -7.28 10.38
N ARG A 62 -10.30 -6.24 11.11
CA ARG A 62 -11.05 -6.40 12.38
C ARG A 62 -12.42 -7.01 12.15
N GLN A 63 -13.16 -6.60 11.12
CA GLN A 63 -14.45 -7.22 10.75
C GLN A 63 -14.29 -8.71 10.44
N LEU A 64 -13.23 -9.08 9.71
CA LEU A 64 -12.90 -10.48 9.46
C LEU A 64 -12.58 -11.23 10.76
N CYS A 65 -11.82 -10.63 11.68
CA CYS A 65 -11.53 -11.23 12.98
C CYS A 65 -12.79 -11.44 13.82
N LYS A 66 -13.72 -10.47 13.83
CA LYS A 66 -15.04 -10.59 14.48
C LYS A 66 -15.82 -11.77 13.91
N LYS A 67 -15.91 -11.88 12.57
CA LYS A 67 -16.62 -12.96 11.88
C LYS A 67 -16.05 -14.35 12.16
N ASN A 68 -14.74 -14.44 12.43
CA ASN A 68 -14.03 -15.69 12.69
C ASN A 68 -13.73 -15.92 14.19
N ASN A 69 -14.34 -15.15 15.10
CA ASN A 69 -14.15 -15.26 16.56
C ASN A 69 -12.68 -15.17 17.03
N ARG A 70 -11.84 -14.40 16.33
CA ARG A 70 -10.42 -14.18 16.68
C ARG A 70 -10.26 -13.05 17.71
N GLN A 71 -10.71 -13.31 18.94
CA GLN A 71 -10.63 -12.33 20.03
C GLN A 71 -9.19 -11.97 20.40
N ASP A 72 -8.26 -12.91 20.24
CA ASP A 72 -6.82 -12.69 20.41
C ASP A 72 -6.28 -11.59 19.49
N LEU A 73 -6.75 -11.53 18.24
CA LEU A 73 -6.36 -10.49 17.28
C LEU A 73 -7.14 -9.19 17.50
N LEU A 74 -8.39 -9.26 17.97
CA LEU A 74 -9.21 -8.08 18.26
C LEU A 74 -8.78 -7.33 19.51
N ALA A 75 -8.12 -8.01 20.45
CA ALA A 75 -7.57 -7.43 21.68
C ALA A 75 -6.35 -6.53 21.42
N MET A 76 -5.79 -6.55 20.21
CA MET A 76 -4.68 -5.67 19.83
C MET A 76 -5.16 -4.22 19.74
N ALA A 77 -4.48 -3.32 20.47
CA ALA A 77 -4.92 -1.93 20.60
C ALA A 77 -4.71 -1.10 19.32
N SER A 78 -3.63 -1.36 18.58
CA SER A 78 -3.24 -0.56 17.42
C SER A 78 -2.98 -1.39 16.16
N TYR A 79 -2.98 -0.71 15.01
CA TYR A 79 -2.56 -1.31 13.74
C TYR A 79 -1.12 -1.84 13.79
N SER A 80 -0.22 -1.14 14.49
CA SER A 80 1.15 -1.62 14.70
C SER A 80 1.21 -2.93 15.49
N ASP A 81 0.39 -3.08 16.53
CA ASP A 81 0.36 -4.29 17.36
C ASP A 81 -0.16 -5.48 16.56
N ALA A 82 -1.26 -5.28 15.82
CA ALA A 82 -1.80 -6.30 14.93
C ALA A 82 -0.78 -6.77 13.87
N LYS A 83 0.00 -5.84 13.29
CA LYS A 83 1.08 -6.19 12.36
C LYS A 83 2.24 -6.90 13.04
N ALA A 84 2.58 -6.53 14.27
CA ALA A 84 3.67 -7.15 15.04
C ALA A 84 3.34 -8.59 15.46
N ALA A 85 2.06 -8.88 15.72
CA ALA A 85 1.57 -10.22 16.09
C ALA A 85 1.78 -11.29 14.99
N ALA A 86 1.96 -10.89 13.73
CA ALA A 86 2.25 -11.80 12.62
C ALA A 86 3.73 -12.27 12.63
N ALA A 87 4.09 -13.11 13.60
CA ALA A 87 5.48 -13.52 13.88
C ALA A 87 6.22 -14.07 12.64
N ASP A 88 5.60 -14.98 11.89
CA ASP A 88 6.23 -15.59 10.70
C ASP A 88 6.56 -14.53 9.63
N PHE A 89 5.66 -13.57 9.43
CA PHE A 89 5.90 -12.46 8.51
C PHE A 89 7.03 -11.55 9.01
N GLN A 90 7.07 -11.22 10.31
CA GLN A 90 8.15 -10.40 10.87
C GLN A 90 9.51 -11.11 10.79
N ASN A 91 9.54 -12.42 10.98
CA ASN A 91 10.74 -13.23 10.82
C ASN A 91 11.24 -13.21 9.37
N ALA A 92 10.36 -13.47 8.40
CA ALA A 92 10.69 -13.41 6.98
C ALA A 92 11.18 -12.01 6.57
N ARG A 93 10.51 -10.95 7.05
CA ARG A 93 10.89 -9.56 6.82
C ARG A 93 12.28 -9.23 7.37
N THR A 94 12.60 -9.74 8.56
CA THR A 94 13.93 -9.56 9.18
C THR A 94 15.02 -10.27 8.41
N LEU A 95 14.76 -11.51 7.96
CA LEU A 95 15.70 -12.24 7.11
C LEU A 95 15.95 -11.53 5.78
N PHE A 96 14.90 -10.97 5.19
CA PHE A 96 15.02 -10.18 3.96
C PHE A 96 15.93 -8.95 4.15
N PHE A 97 15.78 -8.18 5.23
CA PHE A 97 16.67 -7.05 5.50
C PHE A 97 18.12 -7.47 5.70
N LYS A 98 18.34 -8.58 6.43
CA LYS A 98 19.69 -9.15 6.60
C LYS A 98 20.30 -9.57 5.26
N ALA A 99 19.52 -10.16 4.37
CA ALA A 99 20.01 -10.58 3.06
C ALA A 99 20.45 -9.38 2.21
N LEU A 100 19.70 -8.27 2.21
CA LEU A 100 20.09 -7.05 1.49
C LEU A 100 21.43 -6.49 2.00
N GLU A 101 21.62 -6.47 3.31
CA GLU A 101 22.87 -6.03 3.94
C GLU A 101 24.03 -6.97 3.58
N GLN A 102 23.85 -8.28 3.75
CA GLN A 102 24.86 -9.31 3.44
C GLN A 102 25.29 -9.30 1.97
N MET A 103 24.37 -8.98 1.06
CA MET A 103 24.64 -8.90 -0.38
C MET A 103 25.17 -7.53 -0.83
N ASN A 104 25.42 -6.60 0.10
CA ASN A 104 25.85 -5.22 -0.18
C ASN A 104 24.87 -4.43 -1.07
N TYR A 105 23.57 -4.71 -0.96
CA TYR A 105 22.51 -3.95 -1.64
C TYR A 105 22.01 -2.74 -0.84
N GLY A 106 22.58 -2.55 0.37
CA GLY A 106 22.23 -1.45 1.27
C GLY A 106 21.08 -1.79 2.22
N ASN A 107 20.74 -0.82 3.07
CA ASN A 107 19.73 -0.99 4.12
C ASN A 107 18.32 -0.69 3.61
N TRP A 108 17.35 -1.49 4.06
CA TRP A 108 15.95 -1.21 3.78
C TRP A 108 15.44 0.01 4.56
N ILE A 109 14.98 1.03 3.86
CA ILE A 109 14.45 2.25 4.47
C ILE A 109 13.01 1.99 4.93
N GLN A 110 12.80 2.09 6.24
CA GLN A 110 11.47 1.96 6.84
C GLN A 110 10.85 3.34 7.05
N LYS A 111 9.52 3.37 6.98
CA LYS A 111 8.76 4.53 7.43
C LYS A 111 8.78 4.63 8.96
N PRO A 112 8.62 5.84 9.52
CA PRO A 112 8.53 6.05 10.97
C PRO A 112 7.39 5.24 11.61
N LEU A 113 7.53 4.89 12.89
CA LEU A 113 6.55 4.10 13.65
C LEU A 113 5.19 4.82 13.72
N GLU A 114 5.23 6.15 13.80
CA GLU A 114 4.10 7.05 13.92
C GLU A 114 3.06 6.86 12.79
N GLU A 115 3.50 6.46 11.59
CA GLU A 115 2.61 6.21 10.44
C GLU A 115 1.70 4.99 10.64
N LYS A 116 2.06 4.09 11.56
CA LYS A 116 1.29 2.87 11.89
C LYS A 116 0.76 2.86 13.33
N SER A 117 1.05 3.89 14.12
CA SER A 117 0.60 4.05 15.51
C SER A 117 -0.80 4.65 15.61
N PHE A 118 -1.77 4.06 14.93
CA PHE A 118 -3.18 4.47 15.03
C PHE A 118 -4.06 3.33 15.52
N MET A 119 -5.13 3.70 16.21
CA MET A 119 -6.19 2.78 16.63
C MET A 119 -7.30 2.78 15.58
N ASN A 120 -8.17 1.77 15.60
CA ASN A 120 -9.40 1.86 14.84
C ASN A 120 -10.25 3.00 15.41
N SER A 121 -10.71 3.90 14.55
CA SER A 121 -11.77 4.85 14.89
C SER A 121 -13.12 4.13 14.88
N GLU A 122 -13.47 3.43 15.95
CA GLU A 122 -14.86 3.01 16.15
C GLU A 122 -15.65 4.20 16.72
N ALA A 123 -16.46 4.83 15.86
CA ALA A 123 -17.72 5.49 16.19
C ALA A 123 -18.73 5.17 15.08
#